data_AF-A0A2D4FRC9-F1
#
_entry.id   AF-A0A2D4FRC9-F1
#
_cell.length_a   1.000
_cell.length_b   1.000
_cell.length_c   1.000
_cell.angle_alpha   90.00
_cell.angle_beta   90.00
_cell.angle_gamma   90.00
#
_symmetry.space_group_name_H-M   'P 1'
#
loop_
_entity.id
_entity.type
_entity.pdbx_description
1 polymer ?
#
loop_
_entity_poly.entity_id
_entity_poly.type
_entity_poly.pdbx_seq_one_letter_code
_entity_poly.pdbx_strand_id
1 'polypeptide(L)'
;SETSAYVTWIPRGNGGFPIQAFRVEYKKLKKLGDWILARSDIPPSRLSVEIKDLEKGTSYKFRVRALNILGESEPSAASKPYVVSGYSNRAYERPVAGPYITFTDAINETTIMLKWMYIPASNNNTPIHGFYIYYRPTDSDN
;
A
#
# COMPACT_ATOMS: atom_id res chain seq x y z
N SER A 1 -10.90 -11.13 -0.09
CA SER A 1 -11.52 -12.47 -0.17
C SER A 1 -10.59 -13.54 0.41
N GLU A 2 -11.01 -14.82 0.50
CA GLU A 2 -10.13 -15.88 1.01
C GLU A 2 -8.85 -16.14 0.21
N THR A 3 -8.85 -15.63 -1.01
CA THR A 3 -7.83 -15.78 -2.05
C THR A 3 -7.22 -14.43 -2.41
N SER A 4 -7.08 -13.51 -1.45
CA SER A 4 -6.52 -12.18 -1.71
C SER A 4 -5.39 -11.80 -0.77
N ALA A 5 -4.52 -10.91 -1.22
CA ALA A 5 -3.49 -10.26 -0.42
C ALA A 5 -3.51 -8.75 -0.63
N TYR A 6 -3.39 -7.98 0.45
CA TYR A 6 -3.10 -6.56 0.36
C TYR A 6 -1.61 -6.34 0.20
N VAL A 7 -1.23 -5.62 -0.86
CA VAL A 7 0.15 -5.18 -1.10
C VAL A 7 0.20 -3.70 -0.79
N THR A 8 1.07 -3.32 0.15
CA THR A 8 1.30 -1.93 0.57
C THR A 8 2.76 -1.59 0.34
N TRP A 9 3.05 -0.40 -0.20
CA TRP A 9 4.41 0.03 -0.52
C TRP A 9 4.67 1.49 -0.14
N ILE A 10 5.95 1.85 -0.13
CA ILE A 10 6.42 3.22 0.06
C ILE A 10 7.19 3.62 -1.19
N PRO A 11 6.75 4.66 -1.94
CA PRO A 11 7.52 5.19 -3.06
C PRO A 11 8.83 5.78 -2.53
N ARG A 12 9.98 5.37 -3.09
CA ARG A 12 11.31 5.83 -2.62
C ARG A 12 11.92 6.98 -3.43
N GLY A 13 11.31 7.32 -4.56
CA GLY A 13 11.79 8.37 -5.45
C GLY A 13 10.94 8.43 -6.71
N ASN A 14 11.01 9.56 -7.39
CA ASN A 14 10.24 9.84 -8.61
C ASN A 14 11.14 10.09 -9.84
N GLY A 15 12.47 10.04 -9.66
CA GLY A 15 13.44 10.27 -10.73
C GLY A 15 13.38 11.67 -11.34
N GLY A 16 12.85 12.67 -10.60
CA GLY A 16 12.72 14.05 -11.06
C GLY A 16 11.38 14.39 -11.74
N PHE A 17 10.52 13.40 -12.01
CA PHE A 17 9.20 13.62 -12.62
C PHE A 17 8.07 13.04 -11.76
N PRO A 18 6.88 13.67 -11.70
CA PRO A 18 5.76 13.14 -10.93
C PRO A 18 5.38 11.72 -11.34
N ILE A 19 5.17 10.85 -10.35
CA ILE A 19 4.61 9.52 -10.58
C ILE A 19 3.16 9.69 -11.05
N GLN A 20 2.80 9.01 -12.13
CA GLN A 20 1.45 9.01 -12.71
C GLN A 20 0.65 7.77 -12.33
N ALA A 21 1.33 6.63 -12.16
CA ALA A 21 0.69 5.40 -11.70
C ALA A 21 1.69 4.44 -11.05
N PHE A 22 1.16 3.44 -10.34
CA PHE A 22 1.88 2.25 -9.92
C PHE A 22 1.29 1.01 -10.57
N ARG A 23 2.12 -0.02 -10.69
CA ARG A 23 1.66 -1.38 -10.97
C ARG A 23 2.28 -2.38 -10.00
N VAL A 24 1.53 -3.44 -9.70
CA VAL A 24 1.94 -4.54 -8.83
C VAL A 24 2.08 -5.79 -9.67
N GLU A 25 3.17 -6.50 -9.47
CA GLU A 25 3.45 -7.80 -10.09
C GLU A 25 3.61 -8.85 -8.99
N TYR A 26 3.26 -10.10 -9.29
CA TYR A 26 3.48 -11.23 -8.38
C TYR A 26 4.25 -12.36 -9.05
N LYS A 27 4.87 -13.21 -8.24
CA LYS A 27 5.50 -14.46 -8.69
C LYS A 27 5.14 -15.59 -7.73
N LYS A 28 4.68 -16.72 -8.28
CA LYS A 28 4.45 -17.98 -7.55
C LYS A 28 5.80 -18.61 -7.21
N LEU A 29 6.03 -18.99 -5.95
CA LEU A 29 7.32 -19.56 -5.54
C LEU A 29 7.47 -21.06 -5.79
N LYS A 30 6.34 -21.79 -5.91
CA LYS A 30 6.34 -23.25 -6.16
C LYS A 30 6.53 -23.63 -7.63
N LYS A 31 6.46 -22.67 -8.55
CA LYS A 31 6.64 -22.88 -10.00
C LYS A 31 7.77 -21.98 -10.48
N LEU A 32 8.67 -22.50 -11.32
CA LEU A 32 9.51 -21.63 -12.14
C LEU A 32 8.58 -20.80 -13.05
N GLY A 33 8.88 -19.53 -13.19
CA GLY A 33 8.08 -18.61 -13.99
C GLY A 33 8.50 -17.17 -13.77
N ASP A 34 8.03 -16.32 -14.68
CA ASP A 34 8.28 -14.89 -14.63
C ASP A 34 7.31 -14.17 -13.69
N TRP A 35 7.56 -12.88 -13.53
CA TRP A 35 6.66 -11.98 -12.82
C TRP A 35 5.40 -11.74 -13.65
N ILE A 36 4.24 -11.87 -13.03
CA ILE A 36 2.93 -11.71 -13.66
C ILE A 36 2.33 -10.39 -13.18
N LEU A 37 1.77 -9.60 -14.10
CA LEU A 37 1.05 -8.39 -13.78
C LEU A 37 -0.19 -8.72 -12.93
N ALA A 38 -0.25 -8.17 -11.73
CA ALA A 38 -1.34 -8.35 -10.79
C ALA A 38 -2.37 -7.23 -10.94
N ARG A 39 -1.87 -5.99 -11.07
CA ARG A 39 -2.70 -4.79 -11.22
C ARG A 39 -1.88 -3.66 -11.83
N SER A 40 -2.48 -2.89 -12.72
CA SER A 40 -1.91 -1.67 -13.33
C SER A 40 -2.71 -0.43 -12.91
N ASP A 41 -2.25 0.74 -13.37
CA ASP A 41 -2.97 2.01 -13.33
C ASP A 41 -3.45 2.42 -11.93
N ILE A 42 -2.67 2.03 -10.91
CA ILE A 42 -2.97 2.40 -9.53
C ILE A 42 -2.59 3.88 -9.37
N PRO A 43 -3.52 4.75 -8.94
CA PRO A 43 -3.24 6.18 -8.86
C PRO A 43 -2.14 6.48 -7.83
N PRO A 44 -1.36 7.56 -8.00
CA PRO A 44 -0.24 7.89 -7.11
C PRO A 44 -0.64 8.12 -5.66
N SER A 45 -1.90 8.52 -5.43
CA SER A 45 -2.50 8.70 -4.11
C SER A 45 -2.79 7.39 -3.38
N ARG A 46 -2.72 6.24 -4.06
CA ARG A 46 -3.03 4.92 -3.49
C ARG A 46 -1.77 4.07 -3.36
N LEU A 47 -1.35 3.86 -2.12
CA LEU A 47 -0.15 3.08 -1.76
C LEU A 47 -0.44 1.68 -1.21
N SER A 48 -1.69 1.24 -1.32
CA SER A 48 -2.13 -0.11 -0.93
C SER A 48 -3.22 -0.63 -1.87
N VAL A 49 -3.14 -1.91 -2.22
CA VAL A 49 -4.10 -2.53 -3.14
C VAL A 49 -4.35 -3.99 -2.82
N GLU A 50 -5.60 -4.43 -2.95
CA GLU A 50 -5.99 -5.84 -2.86
C GLU A 50 -5.68 -6.53 -4.19
N ILE A 51 -4.87 -7.57 -4.15
CA ILE A 51 -4.66 -8.53 -5.24
C ILE A 51 -5.56 -9.73 -4.97
N LYS A 52 -6.48 -10.02 -5.90
CA LYS A 52 -7.50 -11.08 -5.79
C LYS A 52 -7.10 -12.33 -6.56
N ASP A 53 -7.94 -13.36 -6.46
CA ASP A 53 -7.88 -14.59 -7.25
C ASP A 53 -6.56 -15.37 -7.13
N LEU A 54 -5.93 -15.29 -5.95
CA LEU A 54 -4.73 -16.04 -5.61
C LEU A 54 -5.06 -17.49 -5.22
N GLU A 55 -4.23 -18.43 -5.65
CA GLU A 55 -4.41 -19.85 -5.30
C GLU A 55 -4.14 -20.12 -3.81
N LYS A 56 -5.10 -20.77 -3.13
CA LYS A 56 -4.95 -21.26 -1.75
C LYS A 56 -3.81 -22.27 -1.66
N GLY A 57 -3.01 -22.18 -0.59
CA GLY A 57 -1.83 -23.02 -0.37
C GLY A 57 -0.61 -22.66 -1.22
N THR A 58 -0.71 -21.63 -2.07
CA THR A 58 0.40 -21.14 -2.89
C THR A 58 1.10 -19.96 -2.22
N SER A 59 2.43 -19.95 -2.31
CA SER A 59 3.27 -18.87 -1.80
C SER A 59 3.63 -17.91 -2.93
N TYR A 60 3.46 -16.61 -2.68
CA TYR A 60 3.69 -15.53 -3.63
C TYR A 60 4.71 -14.53 -3.10
N LYS A 61 5.52 -13.96 -3.98
CA LYS A 61 6.20 -12.68 -3.74
C LYS A 61 5.57 -11.61 -4.60
N PHE A 62 5.56 -10.38 -4.11
CA PHE A 62 5.05 -9.20 -4.82
C PHE A 62 6.16 -8.18 -5.02
N ARG A 63 6.07 -7.39 -6.09
CA ARG A 63 6.91 -6.21 -6.33
C ARG A 63 6.11 -5.11 -6.99
N VAL A 64 6.59 -3.88 -6.90
CA VAL A 64 5.91 -2.69 -7.42
C VAL A 64 6.82 -1.95 -8.38
N ARG A 65 6.25 -1.39 -9.45
CA ARG A 65 6.92 -0.43 -10.33
C ARG A 65 6.14 0.87 -10.35
N ALA A 66 6.85 1.98 -10.44
CA ALA A 66 6.27 3.30 -10.66
C ALA A 66 6.29 3.63 -12.17
N LEU A 67 5.31 4.39 -12.63
CA LEU A 67 5.22 4.91 -13.98
C LEU A 67 5.20 6.44 -13.91
N ASN A 68 6.02 7.10 -14.71
CA ASN A 68 5.97 8.54 -14.97
C ASN A 68 5.99 8.80 -16.49
N ILE A 69 6.13 10.08 -16.89
CA ILE A 69 6.18 10.46 -18.31
C ILE A 69 7.33 9.80 -19.10
N LEU A 70 8.40 9.37 -18.43
CA LEU A 70 9.56 8.73 -19.06
C LEU A 70 9.41 7.21 -19.16
N GLY A 71 8.35 6.65 -18.58
CA GLY A 71 8.09 5.22 -18.55
C GLY A 71 8.24 4.62 -17.16
N GLU A 72 8.50 3.31 -17.14
CA GLU A 72 8.46 2.50 -15.94
C GLU A 72 9.80 2.47 -15.21
N SER A 73 9.73 2.49 -13.88
CA SER A 73 10.90 2.28 -13.05
C SER A 73 11.38 0.83 -13.09
N GLU A 74 12.62 0.63 -12.63
CA GLU A 74 13.05 -0.66 -12.10
C GLU A 74 12.10 -1.15 -11.00
N PRO A 75 11.92 -2.47 -10.85
CA PRO A 75 11.02 -3.01 -9.86
C PRO A 75 11.58 -2.80 -8.44
N SER A 76 10.68 -2.67 -7.48
CA SER A 76 11.04 -2.73 -6.07
C SER A 76 11.71 -4.07 -5.73
N ALA A 77 12.40 -4.09 -4.58
CA ALA A 77 12.72 -5.36 -3.94
C ALA A 77 11.45 -6.20 -3.77
N ALA A 78 11.57 -7.50 -4.00
CA ALA A 78 10.47 -8.43 -3.79
C ALA A 78 10.09 -8.49 -2.32
N SER A 79 8.80 -8.62 -2.03
CA SER A 79 8.28 -8.81 -0.68
C SER A 79 8.82 -10.10 -0.04
N LYS A 80 8.63 -10.22 1.27
CA LYS A 80 8.67 -11.54 1.92
C LYS A 80 7.60 -12.45 1.28
N PRO A 81 7.84 -13.78 1.21
CA PRO A 81 6.83 -14.72 0.76
C PRO A 81 5.52 -14.60 1.56
N TYR A 82 4.39 -14.57 0.85
CA TYR A 82 3.06 -14.61 1.43
C TYR A 82 2.38 -15.91 1.03
N VAL A 83 1.96 -16.72 2.01
CA VAL A 83 1.20 -17.95 1.78
C VAL A 83 -0.28 -17.63 1.88
N VAL A 84 -1.03 -17.94 0.82
CA VAL A 84 -2.48 -17.78 0.79
C VAL A 84 -3.10 -18.92 1.59
N SER A 85 -3.34 -18.73 2.88
CA SER A 85 -3.82 -19.81 3.75
C SER A 85 -5.33 -20.05 3.66
N GLY A 86 -6.10 -19.21 2.95
CA GLY A 86 -7.57 -19.33 2.85
C GLY A 86 -8.21 -19.45 4.23
N TYR A 87 -8.14 -18.36 4.99
CA TYR A 87 -8.81 -18.09 6.27
C TYR A 87 -9.29 -19.33 7.04
N SER A 88 -8.38 -20.03 7.71
CA SER A 88 -8.74 -20.80 8.90
C SER A 88 -7.98 -20.18 10.07
N ASN A 89 -8.70 -19.46 10.95
CA ASN A 89 -8.22 -18.89 12.23
C ASN A 89 -7.37 -17.60 12.24
N ARG A 90 -7.54 -16.65 11.32
CA ARG A 90 -7.05 -15.28 11.60
C ARG A 90 -8.07 -14.54 12.45
N ALA A 91 -7.73 -14.25 13.70
CA ALA A 91 -8.46 -13.26 14.48
C ALA A 91 -8.32 -11.90 13.77
N TYR A 92 -9.45 -11.22 13.50
CA TYR A 92 -9.41 -9.83 13.06
C TYR A 92 -8.86 -9.00 14.22
N GLU A 93 -7.57 -8.69 14.17
CA GLU A 93 -6.95 -7.81 15.14
C GLU A 93 -7.21 -6.36 14.75
N ARG A 94 -7.51 -5.52 15.76
CA ARG A 94 -7.56 -4.07 15.57
C ARG A 94 -6.19 -3.59 15.07
N PRO A 95 -6.13 -2.60 14.16
CA PRO A 95 -4.88 -1.91 13.85
C PRO A 95 -4.14 -1.49 15.12
N VAL A 96 -2.92 -1.98 15.31
CA VAL A 96 -2.11 -1.68 16.51
C VAL A 96 -1.36 -0.35 16.42
N ALA A 97 -1.42 0.32 15.28
CA ALA A 97 -0.81 1.63 15.05
C ALA A 97 -1.76 2.53 14.25
N GLY A 98 -1.68 3.84 14.47
CA GLY A 98 -2.33 4.85 13.64
C GLY A 98 -1.47 5.25 12.43
N PRO A 99 -2.02 6.03 11.49
CA PRO A 99 -1.22 6.67 10.44
C PRO A 99 -0.29 7.74 11.02
N TYR A 100 0.82 8.00 10.31
CA TYR A 100 1.75 9.10 10.58
C TYR A 100 1.45 10.25 9.64
N ILE A 101 1.30 11.46 10.17
CA ILE A 101 1.22 12.67 9.36
C ILE A 101 2.61 12.93 8.76
N THR A 102 2.68 13.13 7.45
CA THR A 102 3.93 13.34 6.71
C THR A 102 4.02 14.74 6.10
N PHE A 103 2.90 15.45 6.02
CA PHE A 103 2.85 16.80 5.49
C PHE A 103 1.64 17.53 6.05
N THR A 104 1.82 18.80 6.40
CA THR A 104 0.76 19.73 6.80
C THR A 104 1.11 21.11 6.29
N ASP A 105 0.21 21.74 5.55
CA ASP A 105 0.39 23.10 5.07
C ASP A 105 -0.95 23.83 4.96
N ALA A 106 -0.95 25.15 5.15
CA ALA A 106 -2.14 25.96 4.95
C ALA A 106 -2.34 26.22 3.46
N ILE A 107 -3.53 25.92 2.95
CA ILE A 107 -3.92 26.32 1.59
C ILE A 107 -4.45 27.77 1.63
N ASN A 108 -5.21 28.10 2.67
CA ASN A 108 -5.71 29.44 2.97
C ASN A 108 -6.13 29.51 4.45
N GLU A 109 -6.72 30.63 4.86
CA GLU A 109 -7.13 30.91 6.26
C GLU A 109 -8.08 29.86 6.88
N THR A 110 -8.78 29.07 6.06
CA THR A 110 -9.79 28.10 6.53
C THR A 110 -9.53 26.68 6.03
N THR A 111 -8.46 26.46 5.26
CA THR A 111 -8.21 25.18 4.58
C THR A 111 -6.76 24.75 4.80
N ILE A 112 -6.57 23.51 5.25
CA ILE A 112 -5.26 22.87 5.36
C ILE A 112 -5.17 21.67 4.42
N MET A 113 -3.98 21.41 3.89
CA MET A 113 -3.64 20.14 3.26
C MET A 113 -2.89 19.28 4.26
N LEU A 114 -3.38 18.07 4.50
CA LEU A 114 -2.61 17.05 5.21
C LEU A 114 -2.32 15.86 4.30
N LYS A 115 -1.13 15.29 4.43
CA LYS A 115 -0.78 13.98 3.88
C LYS A 115 -0.35 13.08 5.02
N TRP A 116 -0.72 11.82 4.94
CA TRP A 116 -0.39 10.83 5.95
C TRP A 116 0.01 9.51 5.29
N MET A 117 0.71 8.68 6.06
CA MET A 117 1.09 7.33 5.67
C MET A 117 0.62 6.34 6.72
N TYR A 118 0.04 5.22 6.29
CA TYR A 118 -0.30 4.10 7.16
C TYR A 118 0.46 2.85 6.72
N ILE A 119 1.26 2.30 7.63
CA ILE A 119 1.98 1.05 7.43
C ILE A 119 1.46 0.08 8.50
N PRO A 120 0.71 -0.96 8.14
CA PRO A 120 0.29 -1.98 9.09
C PRO A 120 1.50 -2.59 9.80
N ALA A 121 1.50 -2.60 11.13
CA ALA A 121 2.56 -3.23 11.90
C ALA A 121 2.63 -4.76 11.67
N SER A 122 1.51 -5.36 11.25
CA SER A 122 1.42 -6.75 10.83
C SER A 122 0.73 -6.86 9.48
N ASN A 123 1.19 -7.80 8.65
CA ASN A 123 0.57 -8.17 7.38
C ASN A 123 -0.59 -9.17 7.57
N ASN A 124 -1.31 -9.03 8.69
CA ASN A 124 -2.42 -9.92 9.03
C ASN A 124 -3.59 -9.82 8.04
N ASN A 125 -3.51 -8.91 7.07
CA ASN A 125 -4.47 -8.75 5.99
C ASN A 125 -5.85 -8.32 6.52
N THR A 126 -5.89 -7.74 7.74
CA THR A 126 -7.09 -7.10 8.26
C THR A 126 -7.42 -5.91 7.34
N PRO A 127 -8.61 -5.89 6.73
CA PRO A 127 -9.02 -4.77 5.89
C PRO A 127 -9.03 -3.47 6.69
N ILE A 128 -8.44 -2.42 6.13
CA ILE A 128 -8.59 -1.07 6.65
C ILE A 128 -9.76 -0.42 5.94
N HIS A 129 -10.82 -0.14 6.69
CA HIS A 129 -12.04 0.46 6.14
C HIS A 129 -11.94 1.97 6.00
N GLY A 130 -11.06 2.63 6.77
CA GLY A 130 -10.89 4.07 6.72
C GLY A 130 -10.04 4.58 7.88
N PHE A 131 -9.90 5.90 7.95
CA PHE A 131 -9.21 6.61 9.03
C PHE A 131 -10.10 7.74 9.53
N TYR A 132 -10.03 8.02 10.83
CA TYR A 132 -10.61 9.23 11.41
C TYR A 132 -9.55 10.31 11.51
N ILE A 133 -9.91 11.54 11.16
CA ILE A 133 -9.06 12.72 11.34
C ILE A 133 -9.66 13.54 12.48
N TYR A 134 -8.83 13.84 13.47
CA TYR A 134 -9.18 14.73 14.57
C TYR A 134 -8.28 15.97 14.49
N TYR A 135 -8.83 17.14 14.75
CA TYR A 135 -8.09 18.39 14.85
C TYR A 135 -8.54 19.15 16.09
N ARG A 136 -7.65 19.96 16.66
CA ARG A 136 -7.96 20.88 17.76
C ARG A 136 -7.25 22.20 17.46
N PRO A 137 -7.93 23.36 17.62
CA PRO A 137 -7.22 24.63 17.70
C PRO A 137 -6.14 24.55 18.77
N THR A 138 -4.96 25.08 18.49
CA THR A 138 -4.03 25.39 19.57
C THR A 138 -4.63 26.58 20.29
N ASP A 139 -4.93 26.44 21.58
CA ASP A 139 -5.31 27.59 22.39
C ASP A 139 -4.15 28.60 22.28
N SER A 140 -4.47 29.81 21.87
CA SER A 140 -3.56 30.94 22.00
C SER A 140 -3.50 31.30 23.48
N ASP A 141 -2.75 30.51 24.26
CA ASP A 141 -2.36 30.91 25.60
C ASP A 141 -1.31 32.01 25.47
N ASN A 142 -1.79 33.26 25.44
CA ASN A 142 -1.08 34.43 25.95
C ASN A 142 -2.07 35.49 26.44
#